data_AF-A0A7M3XZR6-F1
#
_entry.id   AF-A0A7M3XZR6-F1
#
_cell.length_a   1.000
_cell.length_b   1.000
_cell.length_c   1.000
_cell.angle_alpha   90.00
_cell.angle_beta   90.00
_cell.angle_gamma   90.00
#
_symmetry.space_group_name_H-M   'P 1'
#
loop_
_entity.id
_entity.type
_entity.pdbx_description
1 polymer ?
#
loop_
_entity_poly.entity_id
_entity_poly.type
_entity_poly.pdbx_seq_one_letter_code
_entity_poly.pdbx_strand_id
1 'polypeptide(L)'
;MSEGPLVRTPLYDEHVALGGRIVDFHGFELPIWYSSISEEHLATRSGAGLFDVSHMGLFRFAGQGVREWLETLATQRVSAVSPGRCAYTHFMDHEGHIIDDMIFAVVSEDEILGVPNASMI
;
A
#
# COMPACT_ATOMS: atom_id res chain seq x y z
N MET A 1 -12.56 5.30 14.97
CA MET A 1 -13.82 4.78 14.43
C MET A 1 -14.29 5.79 13.43
N SER A 2 -14.45 5.38 12.18
CA SER A 2 -14.87 6.28 11.10
C SER A 2 -16.35 6.66 11.27
N GLU A 3 -16.73 7.88 10.88
CA GLU A 3 -18.11 8.39 10.99
C GLU A 3 -18.98 8.08 9.74
N GLY A 4 -18.45 7.28 8.80
CA GLY A 4 -19.09 6.95 7.52
C GLY A 4 -19.29 5.45 7.30
N PRO A 5 -20.00 5.05 6.23
CA PRO A 5 -20.11 3.64 5.85
C PRO A 5 -18.72 3.07 5.53
N LEU A 6 -18.42 1.90 6.06
CA LEU A 6 -17.15 1.23 5.84
C LEU A 6 -17.04 0.69 4.41
N VAL A 7 -15.82 0.71 3.88
CA VAL A 7 -15.47 0.18 2.56
C VAL A 7 -15.08 -1.29 2.69
N ARG A 8 -15.50 -2.12 1.72
CA ARG A 8 -15.18 -3.56 1.66
C ARG A 8 -14.19 -3.83 0.54
N THR A 9 -13.23 -4.72 0.78
CA THR A 9 -12.37 -5.23 -0.29
C THR A 9 -13.12 -6.27 -1.13
N PRO A 10 -12.64 -6.60 -2.35
CA PRO A 10 -13.20 -7.69 -3.16
C PRO A 10 -13.21 -9.07 -2.47
N LEU A 11 -12.40 -9.25 -1.42
CA LEU A 11 -12.27 -10.50 -0.67
C LEU A 11 -13.10 -10.53 0.62
N TYR A 12 -13.93 -9.52 0.90
CA TYR A 12 -14.71 -9.43 2.14
C TYR A 12 -15.53 -10.70 2.45
N ASP A 13 -16.27 -11.22 1.48
CA ASP A 13 -17.11 -12.40 1.70
C ASP A 13 -16.28 -13.64 2.01
N GLU A 14 -15.09 -13.77 1.41
CA GLU A 14 -14.14 -14.85 1.71
C GLU A 14 -13.60 -14.71 3.13
N HIS A 15 -13.27 -13.48 3.56
CA HIS A 15 -12.82 -13.22 4.93
C HIS A 15 -13.86 -13.66 5.97
N VAL A 16 -15.14 -13.35 5.72
CA VAL A 16 -16.24 -13.78 6.58
C VAL A 16 -16.40 -15.30 6.56
N ALA A 17 -16.33 -15.93 5.38
CA ALA A 17 -16.46 -17.38 5.24
C ALA A 17 -15.34 -18.16 5.96
N LEU A 18 -14.12 -17.62 5.98
CA LEU A 18 -12.96 -18.17 6.68
C LEU A 18 -12.95 -17.86 8.19
N GLY A 19 -13.95 -17.16 8.72
CA GLY A 19 -14.05 -16.82 10.14
C GLY A 19 -13.13 -15.68 10.57
N GLY A 20 -12.70 -14.83 9.62
CA GLY A 20 -11.90 -13.66 9.88
C GLY A 20 -12.59 -12.69 10.85
N ARG A 21 -11.84 -12.19 11.83
CA ARG A 21 -12.33 -11.19 12.77
C ARG A 21 -12.32 -9.82 12.10
N ILE A 22 -13.45 -9.43 11.52
CA ILE A 22 -13.59 -8.14 10.83
C ILE A 22 -13.65 -6.98 11.82
N VAL A 23 -12.90 -5.91 11.53
CA VAL A 23 -12.88 -4.65 12.30
C VAL A 23 -12.95 -3.44 11.38
N ASP A 24 -13.30 -2.27 11.94
CA ASP A 24 -13.07 -0.97 11.29
C ASP A 24 -11.57 -0.65 11.35
N PHE A 25 -10.88 -0.84 10.23
CA PHE A 25 -9.51 -0.47 10.03
C PHE A 25 -9.45 0.75 9.11
N HIS A 26 -9.39 1.95 9.70
CA HIS A 26 -9.30 3.22 8.98
C HIS A 26 -10.39 3.41 7.90
N GLY A 27 -11.63 2.99 8.18
CA GLY A 27 -12.73 3.11 7.22
C GLY A 27 -12.93 1.89 6.31
N PHE A 28 -12.12 0.84 6.48
CA PHE A 28 -12.30 -0.45 5.79
C PHE A 28 -12.75 -1.55 6.74
N GLU A 29 -13.61 -2.44 6.25
CA GLU A 29 -13.90 -3.72 6.90
C GLU A 29 -12.82 -4.74 6.51
N LEU A 30 -11.88 -5.00 7.44
CA LEU A 30 -10.76 -5.91 7.22
C LEU A 30 -10.60 -6.93 8.35
N PRO A 31 -10.13 -8.15 8.05
CA PRO A 31 -9.82 -9.15 9.06
C PRO A 31 -8.54 -8.76 9.82
N ILE A 32 -8.62 -8.64 11.15
CA ILE A 32 -7.43 -8.40 11.98
C ILE A 32 -6.65 -9.69 12.29
N TRP A 33 -7.34 -10.84 12.26
CA TRP A 33 -6.79 -12.20 12.31
C TRP A 33 -7.91 -13.23 12.01
N TYR A 34 -7.53 -14.47 11.72
CA TYR A 34 -8.39 -15.64 11.50
C TYR A 34 -8.23 -16.68 12.63
N SER A 35 -7.02 -16.89 13.15
CA SER A 35 -6.75 -17.76 14.30
C SER A 35 -6.30 -16.94 15.52
N SER A 36 -5.08 -16.42 15.49
CA SER A 36 -4.55 -15.45 16.45
C SER A 36 -3.37 -14.69 15.87
N ILE A 37 -3.17 -13.44 16.33
CA ILE A 37 -2.04 -12.60 15.91
C ILE A 37 -0.70 -13.34 16.05
N SER A 38 -0.47 -13.98 17.20
CA SER A 38 0.80 -14.65 17.49
C SER A 38 1.03 -15.86 16.59
N GLU A 39 0.00 -16.67 16.35
CA GLU A 39 0.09 -17.87 15.52
C GLU A 39 0.34 -17.49 14.05
N GLU A 40 -0.39 -16.53 13.51
CA GLU A 40 -0.24 -16.06 12.12
C GLU A 40 1.12 -15.39 11.88
N HIS A 41 1.61 -14.63 12.87
CA HIS A 41 2.95 -14.07 12.83
C HIS A 41 4.02 -15.17 12.74
N LEU A 42 3.92 -16.18 13.61
CA LEU A 42 4.86 -17.30 13.63
C LEU A 42 4.78 -18.14 12.35
N ALA A 43 3.57 -18.38 11.83
CA ALA A 43 3.36 -19.07 10.56
C ALA A 43 4.03 -18.32 9.39
N THR A 44 3.90 -16.99 9.35
CA THR A 44 4.58 -16.15 8.33
C THR A 44 6.10 -16.21 8.47
N ARG A 45 6.63 -16.26 9.70
CA ARG A 45 8.09 -16.30 9.95
C ARG A 45 8.71 -17.66 9.65
N SER A 46 8.00 -18.74 9.93
CA SER A 46 8.50 -20.12 9.81
C SER A 46 8.12 -20.79 8.50
N GLY A 47 7.17 -20.21 7.75
CA GLY A 47 6.70 -20.73 6.47
C GLY A 47 6.25 -19.60 5.55
N ALA A 48 4.93 -19.44 5.39
CA ALA A 48 4.33 -18.42 4.53
C ALA A 48 3.05 -17.86 5.17
N GLY A 49 2.72 -16.61 4.83
CA GLY A 49 1.47 -15.95 5.19
C GLY A 49 0.85 -15.30 3.95
N LEU A 50 -0.48 -15.29 3.90
CA LEU A 50 -1.25 -14.62 2.86
C LEU A 50 -2.03 -13.46 3.49
N PHE A 51 -1.89 -12.27 2.92
CA PHE A 51 -2.49 -11.04 3.43
C PHE A 51 -3.33 -10.38 2.33
N ASP A 52 -4.54 -9.95 2.67
CA ASP A 52 -5.33 -9.07 1.80
C ASP A 52 -4.91 -7.61 2.05
N VAL A 53 -4.12 -7.08 1.12
CA VAL A 53 -3.69 -5.67 1.10
C VAL A 53 -4.45 -4.86 0.04
N SER A 54 -5.60 -5.34 -0.44
CA SER A 54 -6.38 -4.67 -1.50
C SER A 54 -7.01 -3.34 -1.08
N HIS A 55 -6.90 -2.97 0.19
CA HIS A 55 -7.28 -1.66 0.72
C HIS A 55 -6.24 -0.57 0.41
N MET A 56 -5.02 -0.96 0.01
CA MET A 56 -3.96 -0.02 -0.38
C MET A 56 -4.27 0.66 -1.72
N GLY A 57 -3.66 1.83 -1.94
CA GLY A 57 -3.87 2.59 -3.16
C GLY A 57 -3.12 1.99 -4.33
N LEU A 58 -3.59 2.25 -5.55
CA LEU A 58 -2.83 1.99 -6.77
C LEU A 58 -2.91 3.20 -7.68
N PHE A 59 -1.80 3.93 -7.77
CA PHE A 59 -1.66 5.07 -8.66
C PHE A 59 -0.82 4.68 -9.87
N ARG A 60 -1.20 5.21 -11.03
CA ARG A 60 -0.44 5.10 -12.27
C ARG A 60 -0.04 6.49 -12.72
N PHE A 61 1.26 6.71 -12.81
CA PHE A 61 1.84 7.94 -13.34
C PHE A 61 2.42 7.63 -14.71
N ALA A 62 2.07 8.41 -15.72
CA ALA A 62 2.53 8.18 -17.08
C ALA A 62 2.84 9.49 -17.81
N GLY A 63 3.86 9.45 -18.66
CA GLY A 63 4.27 10.57 -19.51
C GLY A 63 5.79 10.78 -19.54
N GLN A 64 6.23 11.54 -20.54
CA GLN A 64 7.63 11.89 -20.69
C GLN A 64 8.15 12.64 -19.47
N GLY A 65 9.26 12.16 -18.89
CA GLY A 65 9.89 12.79 -17.72
C GLY A 65 9.18 12.51 -16.39
N VAL A 66 8.29 11.51 -16.34
CA VAL A 66 7.56 11.15 -15.11
C VAL A 66 8.50 10.79 -13.94
N ARG A 67 9.68 10.23 -14.26
CA ARG A 67 10.68 9.83 -13.27
C ARG A 67 11.30 11.06 -12.61
N GLU A 68 11.71 12.04 -13.40
CA GLU A 68 12.26 13.31 -12.92
C GLU A 68 11.20 14.12 -12.16
N TRP A 69 9.96 14.13 -12.66
CA TRP A 69 8.86 14.78 -11.96
C TRP A 69 8.61 14.17 -10.58
N LEU A 70 8.53 12.83 -10.48
CA LEU A 70 8.29 12.17 -9.20
C LEU A 70 9.45 12.44 -8.22
N GLU A 71 10.68 12.51 -8.71
CA GLU A 71 11.87 12.86 -7.92
C GLU A 71 11.80 14.29 -7.34
N THR A 72 10.99 15.20 -7.89
CA THR A 72 10.76 16.53 -7.29
C THR A 72 9.87 16.51 -6.06
N LEU A 73 9.04 15.46 -5.91
CA LEU A 73 8.10 15.29 -4.80
C LEU A 73 8.62 14.30 -3.76
N ALA A 74 9.34 13.30 -4.23
CA ALA A 74 9.78 12.15 -3.48
C ALA A 74 11.19 12.38 -2.90
N THR A 75 11.47 11.76 -1.76
CA THR A 75 12.83 11.77 -1.17
C THR A 75 13.80 10.81 -1.87
N GLN A 76 13.29 9.94 -2.76
CA GLN A 76 14.06 8.94 -3.47
C GLN A 76 14.50 9.44 -4.85
N ARG A 77 15.71 9.06 -5.28
CA ARG A 77 16.20 9.28 -6.64
C ARG A 77 15.55 8.30 -7.62
N VAL A 78 14.36 8.63 -8.09
CA VAL A 78 13.55 7.79 -9.00
C VAL A 78 14.27 7.51 -10.32
N SER A 79 15.02 8.49 -10.84
CA SER A 79 15.83 8.37 -12.06
C SER A 79 16.92 7.29 -11.98
N ALA A 80 17.32 6.85 -10.78
CA ALA A 80 18.31 5.78 -10.60
C ALA A 80 17.70 4.36 -10.57
N VAL A 81 16.38 4.23 -10.48
CA VAL A 81 15.68 2.94 -10.37
C VAL A 81 15.36 2.39 -11.76
N SER A 82 16.04 1.33 -12.20
CA SER A 82 15.80 0.74 -13.53
C SER A 82 14.38 0.19 -13.70
N PRO A 83 13.83 0.18 -14.93
CA PRO A 83 12.58 -0.52 -15.25
C PRO A 83 12.55 -1.98 -14.76
N GLY A 84 11.38 -2.42 -14.31
CA GLY A 84 11.17 -3.73 -13.69
C GLY A 84 11.60 -3.81 -12.22
N ARG A 85 11.99 -2.69 -11.60
CA ARG A 85 12.39 -2.63 -10.19
C ARG A 85 11.44 -1.74 -9.41
N CYS A 86 11.36 -2.03 -8.11
CA CYS A 86 10.65 -1.22 -7.15
C CYS A 86 11.63 -0.53 -6.20
N ALA A 87 11.23 0.62 -5.68
CA ALA A 87 11.90 1.30 -4.60
C ALA A 87 10.88 1.96 -3.67
N TYR A 88 11.35 2.32 -2.47
CA TYR A 88 10.55 2.99 -1.46
C TYR A 88 10.93 4.47 -1.37
N THR A 89 9.94 5.29 -1.07
CA THR A 89 10.12 6.73 -0.91
C THR A 89 9.15 7.31 0.12
N HIS A 90 9.44 8.55 0.52
CA HIS A 90 8.57 9.38 1.35
C HIS A 90 8.25 10.67 0.62
N PHE A 91 7.08 11.23 0.92
CA PHE A 91 6.66 12.56 0.53
C PHE A 91 6.67 13.46 1.76
N MET A 92 7.14 14.69 1.59
CA MET A 92 7.26 15.65 2.69
C MET A 92 6.52 16.94 2.39
N ASP A 93 6.09 17.64 3.43
CA ASP A 93 5.62 19.01 3.33
C ASP A 93 6.79 20.00 3.17
N HIS A 94 6.48 21.29 3.11
CA HIS A 94 7.49 22.35 2.96
C HIS A 94 8.38 22.55 4.19
N GLU A 95 8.00 22.00 5.35
CA GLU A 95 8.78 22.05 6.59
C GLU A 95 9.63 20.79 6.79
N GLY A 96 9.46 19.78 5.92
CA GLY A 96 10.18 18.51 5.97
C GLY A 96 9.49 17.44 6.82
N HIS A 97 8.23 17.63 7.20
CA HIS A 97 7.46 16.58 7.86
C HIS A 97 6.94 15.57 6.85
N ILE A 98 6.93 14.29 7.21
CA ILE A 98 6.43 13.23 6.35
C ILE A 98 4.91 13.36 6.24
N ILE A 99 4.42 13.42 5.01
CA ILE A 99 3.01 13.35 4.66
C ILE A 99 2.59 11.89 4.50
N ASP A 100 3.33 11.15 3.69
CA ASP A 100 3.08 9.73 3.42
C ASP A 100 4.35 9.05 2.88
N ASP A 101 4.30 7.73 2.76
CA ASP A 101 5.28 6.92 2.05
C ASP A 101 4.65 6.16 0.88
N MET A 102 5.50 5.64 -0.01
CA MET A 102 5.04 4.86 -1.15
C MET A 102 6.11 3.89 -1.62
N ILE A 103 5.70 2.66 -1.93
CA ILE A 103 6.47 1.77 -2.79
C ILE A 103 6.06 2.08 -4.23
N PHE A 104 7.03 2.37 -5.08
CA PHE A 104 6.80 2.55 -6.51
C PHE A 104 7.57 1.53 -7.34
N ALA A 105 6.98 1.11 -8.45
CA ALA A 105 7.57 0.25 -9.46
C ALA A 105 7.78 1.06 -10.74
N VAL A 106 9.01 1.08 -11.25
CA VAL A 106 9.30 1.66 -12.57
C VAL A 106 8.93 0.62 -13.61
N VAL A 107 7.88 0.86 -14.38
CA VAL A 107 7.42 -0.05 -15.45
C VAL A 107 8.23 0.21 -16.73
N SER A 108 8.39 1.49 -17.08
CA SER A 108 9.19 1.95 -18.21
C SER A 108 9.73 3.37 -17.95
N GLU A 109 10.41 3.97 -18.91
CA GLU A 109 10.86 5.36 -18.81
C GLU A 109 9.70 6.35 -18.65
N ASP A 110 8.52 6.01 -19.18
CA ASP A 110 7.34 6.86 -19.21
C ASP A 110 6.20 6.35 -18.34
N GLU A 111 6.43 5.34 -17.48
CA GLU A 111 5.37 4.77 -16.63
C GLU A 111 5.89 4.26 -15.28
N ILE A 112 5.21 4.69 -14.22
CA ILE A 112 5.43 4.28 -12.83
C ILE A 112 4.10 3.85 -12.22
N LEU A 113 4.12 2.75 -11.48
CA LEU A 113 3.03 2.35 -10.58
C LEU A 113 3.42 2.66 -9.14
N GLY A 114 2.51 3.22 -8.35
CA GLY A 114 2.73 3.59 -6.96
C GLY A 114 1.67 2.99 -6.05
N VAL A 115 2.09 2.49 -4.89
CA VAL A 115 1.23 1.94 -3.84
C VAL A 115 1.42 2.76 -2.56
N PRO A 116 0.58 3.80 -2.34
CA PRO A 116 0.57 4.59 -1.10
C PRO A 116 -0.26 3.91 0.00
N ASN A 117 -0.24 4.48 1.20
CA ASN A 117 -1.08 4.02 2.30
C ASN A 117 -2.57 4.25 2.04
N ALA A 118 -3.40 3.36 2.59
CA ALA A 118 -4.85 3.36 2.38
C ALA A 118 -5.55 4.65 2.83
N SER A 119 -5.04 5.31 3.87
CA SER A 119 -5.61 6.56 4.40
C SER A 119 -5.39 7.78 3.51
N MET A 120 -4.56 7.65 2.47
CA MET A 120 -4.15 8.75 1.58
C MET A 120 -4.74 8.60 0.17
N ILE A 121 -5.76 7.74 0.01
CA ILE A 121 -6.54 7.54 -1.22
C ILE A 121 -7.80 8.40 -1.19
#